data_AF-A0A1G2IH25-F1
#
_entry.id   AF-A0A1G2IH25-F1
#
_cell.length_a   1.000
_cell.length_b   1.000
_cell.length_c   1.000
_cell.angle_alpha   90.00
_cell.angle_beta   90.00
_cell.angle_gamma   90.00
#
_symmetry.space_group_name_H-M   'P 1'
#
loop_
_entity.id
_entity.type
_entity.pdbx_description
1 polymer ?
#
loop_
_entity_poly.entity_id
_entity_poly.type
_entity_poly.pdbx_seq_one_letter_code
_entity_poly.pdbx_strand_id
1 'polypeptide(L)'
;MQLSNKKSILIVVFCLSLLCNAVLALLLVNNVYAQNRANQTQQLNLKILSFTNVFIEQVLMSDKDVDFNTRLTLETMVRNLNDQDILDQWQSLTQAQDNRSASVEAKKLLNVLVKKISY
;
A
#
# COMPACT_ATOMS: atom_id res chain seq x y z
N MET A 1 40.70 -38.91 31.21
CA MET A 1 39.22 -38.89 31.09
C MET A 1 38.63 -37.47 31.17
N GLN A 2 39.11 -36.56 32.04
CA GLN A 2 38.53 -35.21 32.18
C GLN A 2 38.64 -34.27 30.95
N LEU A 3 39.63 -34.45 30.08
CA LEU A 3 39.83 -33.60 28.90
C LEU A 3 38.77 -33.83 27.80
N SER A 4 38.26 -35.06 27.69
CA SER A 4 37.23 -35.44 26.68
C SER A 4 35.87 -34.83 27.02
N ASN A 5 35.53 -34.78 28.31
CA ASN A 5 34.29 -34.20 28.80
C ASN A 5 34.24 -32.69 28.56
N LYS A 6 35.37 -31.97 28.73
CA LYS A 6 35.46 -30.52 28.44
C LYS A 6 35.27 -30.22 26.96
N LYS A 7 35.85 -31.03 26.07
CA LYS A 7 35.67 -30.89 24.61
C LYS A 7 34.23 -31.20 24.19
N SER A 8 33.60 -32.24 24.74
CA SER A 8 32.18 -32.55 24.49
C SER A 8 31.25 -31.42 24.95
N ILE A 9 31.49 -30.84 26.13
CA ILE A 9 30.69 -29.70 26.61
C ILE A 9 30.82 -28.52 25.65
N LEU A 10 32.04 -28.23 25.17
CA LEU A 10 32.27 -27.10 24.26
C LEU A 10 31.60 -27.30 22.90
N ILE A 11 31.61 -28.53 22.37
CA ILE A 11 30.88 -28.90 21.15
C ILE A 11 29.37 -28.72 21.35
N VAL A 12 28.83 -29.20 22.47
CA VAL A 12 27.40 -29.07 22.79
C VAL A 12 26.99 -27.60 22.86
N VAL A 13 27.76 -26.76 23.55
CA VAL A 13 27.50 -25.31 23.64
C VAL A 13 27.58 -24.64 22.27
N PHE A 14 28.54 -25.03 21.44
CA PHE A 14 28.65 -24.51 20.08
C PHE A 14 27.45 -24.91 19.20
N CYS A 15 27.02 -26.17 19.26
CA CYS A 15 25.84 -26.65 18.56
C CYS A 15 24.55 -25.95 19.04
N LEU A 16 24.37 -25.77 20.35
CA LEU A 16 23.25 -25.02 20.92
C LEU A 16 23.24 -23.55 20.45
N SER A 17 24.41 -22.91 20.40
CA SER A 17 24.54 -21.54 19.89
C SER A 17 24.11 -21.44 18.42
N LEU A 18 24.56 -22.37 17.56
CA LEU A 18 24.15 -22.40 16.16
C LEU A 18 22.64 -22.64 16.01
N LEU A 19 22.07 -23.54 16.80
CA LEU A 19 20.64 -23.82 16.78
C LEU A 19 19.81 -22.60 17.19
N CYS A 20 20.25 -21.90 18.24
CA CYS A 20 19.59 -20.69 18.73
C CYS A 20 19.62 -19.58 17.67
N ASN A 21 20.77 -19.37 17.01
CA ASN A 21 20.90 -18.41 15.91
C ASN A 21 20.01 -18.77 14.71
N ALA A 22 19.90 -20.05 14.36
CA ALA A 22 19.03 -20.51 13.28
C ALA A 22 17.55 -20.26 13.58
N VAL A 23 17.10 -20.55 14.81
CA VAL A 23 15.73 -20.26 15.26
C VAL A 23 15.46 -18.75 15.28
N LEU A 24 16.37 -17.95 15.81
CA LEU A 24 16.28 -16.49 15.81
C LEU A 24 16.18 -15.93 14.38
N ALA A 25 16.98 -16.44 13.44
CA ALA A 25 16.91 -16.03 12.04
C ALA A 25 15.55 -16.33 11.42
N LEU A 26 14.99 -17.52 11.65
CA LEU A 26 13.66 -17.88 11.16
C LEU A 26 12.56 -16.98 11.74
N LEU A 27 12.62 -16.69 13.04
CA LEU A 27 11.67 -15.80 13.70
C LEU A 27 11.76 -14.37 13.15
N LEU A 28 12.96 -13.84 12.97
CA LEU A 28 13.18 -12.49 12.42
C LEU A 28 12.65 -12.38 10.99
N VAL A 29 13.01 -13.34 10.13
CA VAL A 29 12.60 -13.36 8.73
C VAL A 29 11.08 -13.36 8.61
N ASN A 30 10.38 -14.20 9.39
CA ASN A 30 8.92 -14.25 9.37
C ASN A 30 8.28 -12.91 9.81
N ASN A 31 8.79 -12.30 10.88
CA ASN A 31 8.29 -11.01 11.38
C ASN A 31 8.57 -9.86 10.40
N VAL A 32 9.75 -9.84 9.78
CA VAL A 32 10.13 -8.82 8.79
C VAL A 32 9.25 -8.92 7.54
N TYR A 33 8.95 -10.13 7.05
CA TYR A 33 8.03 -10.29 5.93
C TYR A 33 6.61 -9.82 6.24
N ALA A 34 6.09 -10.15 7.43
CA ALA A 34 4.78 -9.68 7.87
C ALA A 34 4.74 -8.14 7.98
N GLN A 35 5.77 -7.52 8.58
CA GLN A 35 5.89 -6.07 8.66
C GLN A 35 6.03 -5.41 7.29
N ASN A 36 6.81 -5.98 6.37
CA ASN A 36 6.96 -5.45 5.02
C ASN A 36 5.63 -5.45 4.26
N ARG A 37 4.82 -6.50 4.40
CA ARG A 37 3.48 -6.53 3.81
C ARG A 37 2.58 -5.47 4.43
N ALA A 38 2.57 -5.34 5.75
CA ALA A 38 1.79 -4.30 6.42
C ALA A 38 2.22 -2.88 5.98
N ASN A 39 3.52 -2.64 5.87
CA ASN A 39 4.07 -1.37 5.36
C ASN A 39 3.67 -1.10 3.90
N GLN A 40 3.68 -2.12 3.04
CA GLN A 40 3.25 -2.00 1.65
C GLN A 40 1.76 -1.63 1.55
N THR A 41 0.90 -2.31 2.31
CA THR A 41 -0.53 -1.98 2.39
C THR A 41 -0.74 -0.56 2.92
N GLN A 42 -0.02 -0.17 3.98
CA GLN A 42 -0.11 1.18 4.52
C GLN A 42 0.34 2.24 3.52
N GLN A 43 1.42 1.99 2.77
CA GLN A 43 1.88 2.90 1.71
C GLN A 43 0.85 3.03 0.59
N LEU A 44 0.20 1.94 0.19
CA LEU A 44 -0.88 1.98 -0.78
C LEU A 44 -2.06 2.81 -0.26
N ASN A 45 -2.50 2.56 0.97
CA ASN A 45 -3.62 3.29 1.58
C ASN A 45 -3.31 4.79 1.70
N LEU A 46 -2.07 5.16 2.03
CA LEU A 46 -1.64 6.56 2.03
C LEU A 46 -1.68 7.20 0.63
N LYS A 47 -1.30 6.46 -0.42
CA LYS A 47 -1.41 6.94 -1.81
C LYS A 47 -2.87 7.14 -2.22
N ILE A 48 -3.74 6.17 -1.92
CA ILE A 48 -5.17 6.26 -2.22
C ILE A 48 -5.79 7.44 -1.46
N LEU A 49 -5.46 7.62 -0.18
CA LEU A 49 -5.92 8.75 0.63
C LEU A 49 -5.43 10.10 0.05
N SER A 50 -4.16 10.17 -0.34
CA SER A 50 -3.59 11.37 -0.97
C SER A 50 -4.32 11.73 -2.26
N PHE A 51 -4.55 10.76 -3.15
CA PHE A 51 -5.36 10.97 -4.34
C PHE A 51 -6.79 11.42 -4.00
N THR A 52 -7.42 10.75 -3.03
CA THR A 52 -8.79 11.06 -2.60
C THR A 52 -8.91 12.49 -2.09
N ASN A 53 -7.94 12.98 -1.33
CA ASN A 53 -7.92 14.36 -0.84
C ASN A 53 -7.83 15.35 -2.00
N VAL A 54 -6.89 15.16 -2.92
CA VAL A 54 -6.75 16.06 -4.09
C VAL A 54 -7.99 16.00 -4.97
N PHE A 55 -8.59 14.83 -5.16
CA PHE A 55 -9.83 14.66 -5.90
C PHE A 55 -10.99 15.42 -5.25
N ILE A 56 -11.16 15.30 -3.93
CA ILE A 56 -12.21 16.02 -3.21
C ILE A 56 -11.99 17.53 -3.33
N GLU A 57 -10.80 18.02 -3.00
CA GLU A 57 -10.51 19.46 -2.95
C GLU A 57 -10.57 20.11 -4.33
N GLN A 58 -9.91 19.51 -5.32
CA GLN A 58 -9.68 20.14 -6.62
C GLN A 58 -10.74 19.78 -7.67
N VAL A 59 -11.57 18.76 -7.43
CA VAL A 59 -12.63 18.35 -8.36
C VAL A 59 -14.02 18.50 -7.76
N LEU A 60 -14.27 17.96 -6.56
CA LEU A 60 -15.62 17.97 -5.98
C LEU A 60 -15.98 19.30 -5.31
N MET A 61 -15.02 19.93 -4.65
CA MET A 61 -15.19 21.17 -3.89
C MET A 61 -14.75 22.41 -4.67
N SER A 62 -14.18 22.24 -5.86
CA SER A 62 -13.73 23.37 -6.67
C SER A 62 -14.91 24.10 -7.30
N ASP A 63 -14.97 25.41 -7.08
CA ASP A 63 -15.90 26.31 -7.76
C ASP A 63 -15.44 26.66 -9.19
N LYS A 64 -14.26 26.17 -9.60
CA LYS A 64 -13.66 26.39 -10.91
C LYS A 64 -13.53 25.09 -11.67
N ASP A 65 -13.54 25.21 -13.00
CA ASP A 65 -13.21 24.10 -13.88
C ASP A 65 -11.80 23.58 -13.59
N VAL A 66 -11.67 22.25 -13.66
CA VAL A 66 -10.40 21.57 -13.45
C VAL A 66 -9.45 21.89 -14.61
N ASP A 67 -8.35 22.57 -14.31
CA ASP A 67 -7.36 22.93 -15.32
C ASP A 67 -6.52 21.72 -15.78
N PHE A 68 -5.77 21.92 -16.86
CA PHE A 68 -4.94 20.85 -17.46
C PHE A 68 -3.90 20.30 -16.48
N ASN A 69 -3.25 21.16 -15.70
CA ASN A 69 -2.22 20.74 -14.75
C ASN A 69 -2.82 19.86 -13.67
N THR A 70 -3.96 20.27 -13.11
CA THR A 70 -4.70 19.52 -12.10
C THR A 70 -5.16 18.16 -12.64
N ARG A 71 -5.69 18.12 -13.87
CA ARG A 71 -6.06 16.88 -14.54
C ARG A 71 -4.85 15.96 -14.73
N LEU A 72 -3.71 16.49 -15.17
CA LEU A 72 -2.48 15.72 -15.36
C LEU A 72 -1.95 15.16 -14.05
N THR A 73 -1.98 15.96 -12.98
CA THR A 73 -1.60 15.53 -11.63
C THR A 73 -2.49 14.39 -11.16
N LEU A 74 -3.81 14.53 -11.26
CA LEU A 74 -4.77 13.49 -10.86
C LEU A 74 -4.58 12.21 -11.67
N GLU A 75 -4.44 12.29 -13.00
CA GLU A 75 -4.17 11.14 -13.87
C GLU A 75 -2.87 10.42 -13.47
N THR A 76 -1.82 11.18 -13.18
CA THR A 76 -0.54 10.63 -12.74
C THR A 76 -0.67 9.94 -11.40
N MET A 77 -1.39 10.55 -10.44
CA MET A 77 -1.66 9.96 -9.14
C MET A 77 -2.44 8.65 -9.26
N VAL A 78 -3.52 8.62 -10.05
CA VAL A 78 -4.34 7.42 -10.28
C VAL A 78 -3.51 6.29 -10.90
N ARG A 79 -2.72 6.59 -11.94
CA ARG A 79 -1.84 5.59 -12.56
C ARG A 79 -0.83 5.03 -11.57
N ASN A 80 -0.30 5.86 -10.68
CA ASN A 80 0.66 5.45 -9.65
C ASN A 80 0.04 4.62 -8.51
N LEU A 81 -1.28 4.52 -8.42
CA LEU A 81 -1.95 3.60 -7.51
C LEU A 81 -1.81 2.14 -7.98
N ASN A 82 -1.60 1.91 -9.28
CA ASN A 82 -1.60 0.57 -9.91
C ASN A 82 -2.88 -0.23 -9.58
N ASP A 83 -4.01 0.46 -9.41
CA ASP A 83 -5.32 -0.15 -9.16
C ASP A 83 -6.22 0.09 -10.37
N GLN A 84 -6.52 -1.00 -11.08
CA GLN A 84 -7.29 -0.92 -12.33
C GLN A 84 -8.72 -0.43 -12.10
N ASP A 85 -9.35 -0.81 -10.98
CA ASP A 85 -10.73 -0.40 -10.68
C ASP A 85 -10.81 1.12 -10.48
N ILE A 86 -9.83 1.70 -9.79
CA ILE A 86 -9.74 3.15 -9.60
C ILE A 86 -9.46 3.85 -10.93
N LEU A 87 -8.55 3.30 -11.75
CA LEU A 87 -8.20 3.86 -13.06
C LEU A 87 -9.39 3.86 -14.03
N ASP A 88 -10.10 2.74 -14.14
CA ASP A 88 -11.26 2.60 -15.03
C ASP A 88 -12.38 3.55 -14.62
N GLN A 89 -12.61 3.69 -13.31
CA GLN A 89 -13.63 4.58 -12.79
C GLN A 89 -13.25 6.07 -12.96
N TRP A 90 -11.97 6.41 -12.86
CA TRP A 90 -11.45 7.73 -13.19
C TRP A 90 -11.58 8.05 -14.69
N GLN A 91 -11.28 7.09 -15.57
CA GLN A 91 -11.49 7.25 -17.01
C GLN A 91 -12.97 7.46 -17.34
N SER A 92 -13.87 6.70 -16.70
CA SER A 92 -15.32 6.88 -16.84
C SER A 92 -15.77 8.28 -16.46
N LEU A 93 -15.22 8.84 -15.37
CA LEU A 93 -15.47 10.22 -14.97
C LEU A 93 -14.98 11.22 -16.01
N THR A 94 -13.76 11.08 -16.51
CA THR A 94 -13.17 12.03 -17.47
C THR A 94 -13.81 11.97 -18.87
N GLN A 95 -14.48 10.86 -19.20
CA GLN A 95 -15.19 10.65 -20.46
C GLN A 95 -16.70 10.98 -20.37
N ALA A 96 -17.20 11.38 -19.20
CA ALA A 96 -18.59 11.75 -19.01
C ALA A 96 -19.00 12.90 -19.95
N GLN A 97 -20.12 12.74 -20.65
CA GLN A 97 -20.56 13.67 -21.70
C GLN A 97 -21.33 14.87 -21.15
N ASP A 98 -21.87 14.75 -19.94
CA ASP A 98 -22.69 15.78 -19.31
C ASP A 98 -22.49 15.82 -17.80
N ASN A 99 -22.91 16.93 -17.18
CA ASN A 99 -22.71 17.16 -15.75
C ASN A 99 -23.42 16.13 -14.85
N ARG A 100 -24.55 15.56 -15.30
CA ARG A 100 -25.27 14.53 -14.53
C ARG A 100 -24.47 13.24 -14.52
N SER A 101 -24.01 12.79 -15.68
CA SER A 101 -23.16 11.60 -15.81
C SER A 101 -21.84 11.78 -15.06
N ALA A 102 -21.19 12.94 -15.17
CA ALA A 102 -19.96 13.24 -14.43
C ALA A 102 -20.18 13.19 -12.92
N SER A 103 -21.29 13.74 -12.41
CA SER A 103 -21.63 13.68 -10.98
C SER A 103 -21.86 12.23 -10.51
N VAL A 104 -22.48 11.39 -11.33
CA VAL A 104 -22.68 9.96 -11.03
C VAL A 104 -21.34 9.22 -10.98
N GLU A 105 -20.49 9.40 -11.99
CA GLU A 105 -19.17 8.75 -12.04
C GLU A 105 -18.24 9.24 -10.92
N ALA A 106 -18.32 10.51 -10.53
CA ALA A 106 -17.59 11.07 -9.41
C ALA A 106 -17.97 10.42 -8.07
N LYS A 107 -19.28 10.19 -7.84
CA LYS A 107 -19.77 9.48 -6.65
C LYS A 107 -19.35 8.01 -6.64
N LYS A 108 -19.36 7.35 -7.80
CA LYS A 108 -18.86 5.97 -7.94
C LYS A 108 -17.37 5.90 -7.63
N LEU A 109 -16.57 6.83 -8.17
CA LEU A 109 -15.14 6.92 -7.87
C LEU A 109 -14.89 7.08 -6.37
N LEU A 110 -15.58 8.02 -5.73
CA LEU A 110 -15.46 8.22 -4.28
C LEU A 110 -15.80 6.93 -3.50
N ASN A 111 -16.85 6.21 -3.90
CA ASN A 111 -17.23 4.95 -3.29
C ASN A 111 -16.14 3.86 -3.45
N VAL A 112 -15.51 3.76 -4.64
CA VAL A 112 -14.40 2.83 -4.87
C VAL A 112 -13.21 3.19 -3.98
N LEU A 113 -12.85 4.48 -3.91
CA LEU A 113 -11.74 4.96 -3.08
C LEU A 113 -11.94 4.64 -1.60
N VAL A 114 -13.11 4.96 -1.05
CA VAL A 114 -13.43 4.70 0.36
C VAL A 114 -13.39 3.19 0.67
N LYS A 115 -13.92 2.35 -0.23
CA LYS A 115 -13.87 0.89 -0.05
C LYS A 115 -12.44 0.35 -0.03
N LYS A 116 -11.54 0.91 -0.86
CA LYS A 116 -10.14 0.47 -0.95
C LYS A 116 -9.28 0.92 0.22
N ILE A 117 -9.61 2.05 0.86
CA ILE A 117 -8.94 2.51 2.10
C ILE A 117 -9.31 1.62 3.31
N SER A 118 -10.49 1.01 3.30
CA SER A 118 -11.03 0.22 4.41
C SER A 118 -10.56 -1.25 4.46
N TYR A 119 -9.76 -1.69 3.50
CA TYR A 119 -9.14 -3.03 3.45
C TYR A 119 -7.62 -2.94 3.59
#